data_AF-A0A4Q3YNY1-F1
#
_entry.id   AF-A0A4Q3YNY1-F1
#
_cell.length_a   1.000
_cell.length_b   1.000
_cell.length_c   1.000
_cell.angle_alpha   90.00
_cell.angle_beta   90.00
_cell.angle_gamma   90.00
#
_symmetry.space_group_name_H-M   'P 1'
#
loop_
_entity.id
_entity.type
_entity.pdbx_description
1 polymer ?
#
loop_
_entity_poly.entity_id
_entity_poly.type
_entity_poly.pdbx_seq_one_letter_code
_entity_poly.pdbx_strand_id
1 'polypeptide(L)' 'MITNSFDLIVLGGGPAGVSAAGSASLFGKRVALVEVAETLGGAGINTGTV' A
#
# COMPACT_ATOMS: atom_id res chain seq x y z
N MET A 1 -8.68 -8.39 -21.96
CA MET A 1 -8.27 -8.41 -20.54
C MET A 1 -7.12 -7.42 -20.40
N ILE A 2 -7.23 -6.41 -19.55
CA ILE A 2 -6.20 -5.39 -19.38
C ILE A 2 -5.29 -5.88 -18.25
N THR A 3 -4.01 -6.13 -18.55
CA THR A 3 -3.02 -6.60 -17.58
C THR A 3 -2.02 -5.48 -17.31
N ASN A 4 -2.00 -4.99 -16.07
CA ASN A 4 -0.98 -4.05 -15.62
C ASN A 4 0.14 -4.82 -14.93
N SER A 5 1.36 -4.70 -15.45
CA SER A 5 2.56 -5.25 -14.80
C SER A 5 3.02 -4.31 -13.69
N PHE A 6 3.26 -4.85 -12.50
CA PHE A 6 3.83 -4.16 -11.35
C PHE A 6 5.05 -4.94 -10.88
N ASP A 7 6.05 -4.24 -10.36
CA ASP A 7 7.23 -4.85 -9.75
C ASP A 7 6.94 -5.34 -8.33
N LEU A 8 5.98 -4.69 -7.66
CA LEU A 8 5.54 -5.01 -6.31
C LEU A 8 4.04 -4.73 -6.17
N ILE A 9 3.33 -5.67 -5.54
CA ILE A 9 1.94 -5.48 -5.10
C ILE A 9 1.93 -5.57 -3.58
N VAL A 10 1.50 -4.50 -2.91
CA VAL A 10 1.35 -4.42 -1.47
C VAL A 10 -0.12 -4.59 -1.12
N LEU A 11 -0.44 -5.57 -0.28
CA LEU A 11 -1.79 -5.83 0.21
C LEU A 11 -1.92 -5.29 1.64
N GLY A 12 -2.86 -4.37 1.83
CA GLY A 12 -3.07 -3.62 3.07
C GLY A 12 -2.41 -2.24 3.04
N GLY A 13 -3.21 -1.20 3.30
CA GLY A 13 -2.85 0.20 3.38
C GLY A 13 -2.53 0.68 4.80
N GLY A 14 -2.18 -0.22 5.72
CA GLY A 14 -1.69 0.13 7.06
C GLY A 14 -0.35 0.86 7.06
N PRO A 15 0.21 1.25 8.23
CA PRO A 15 1.47 2.00 8.29
C PRO A 15 2.63 1.26 7.63
N ALA A 16 2.70 -0.06 7.82
CA ALA A 16 3.69 -0.91 7.16
C ALA A 16 3.50 -0.96 5.64
N GLY A 17 2.25 -1.08 5.17
CA GLY A 17 1.94 -1.17 3.74
C GLY A 17 2.24 0.12 2.98
N VAL A 18 1.83 1.27 3.54
CA VAL A 18 2.14 2.59 2.97
C VAL A 18 3.65 2.84 2.97
N SER A 19 4.36 2.51 4.06
CA SER A 19 5.83 2.62 4.10
C SER A 19 6.52 1.73 3.07
N ALA A 20 6.08 0.47 2.92
CA ALA A 20 6.65 -0.46 1.95
C ALA A 20 6.42 0.01 0.52
N ALA A 21 5.19 0.44 0.20
CA ALA A 21 4.86 0.94 -1.14
C ALA A 21 5.60 2.24 -1.47
N GLY A 22 5.65 3.18 -0.53
CA GLY A 22 6.40 4.43 -0.69
C GLY A 22 7.90 4.18 -0.87
N SER A 23 8.49 3.31 -0.04
CA SER A 23 9.91 2.96 -0.14
C SER A 23 10.25 2.32 -1.49
N ALA A 24 9.47 1.33 -1.92
CA ALA A 24 9.69 0.69 -3.22
C ALA A 24 9.49 1.67 -4.40
N SER A 25 8.53 2.59 -4.30
CA SER A 25 8.34 3.66 -5.28
C SER A 25 9.55 4.60 -5.33
N LEU A 26 10.15 4.94 -4.19
CA LEU A 26 11.37 5.76 -4.13
C LEU A 26 12.56 5.08 -4.80
N PHE A 27 12.62 3.74 -4.77
CA PHE A 27 13.60 2.95 -5.52
C PHE A 27 13.21 2.72 -6.99
N GLY A 28 12.25 3.49 -7.52
CA GLY A 28 11.86 3.47 -8.94
C GLY A 28 11.04 2.26 -9.36
N LYS A 29 10.45 1.52 -8.42
CA LYS A 29 9.57 0.37 -8.73
C LYS A 29 8.17 0.84 -9.04
N ARG A 30 7.52 0.17 -9.99
CA ARG A 30 6.09 0.34 -10.26
C ARG A 30 5.30 -0.48 -9.24
N VAL A 31 4.70 0.21 -8.27
CA VAL A 31 4.01 -0.43 -7.14
C VAL A 31 2.50 -0.27 -7.25
N ALA A 32 1.75 -1.34 -6.93
CA ALA A 32 0.33 -1.25 -6.62
C ALA A 32 0.13 -1.43 -5.11
N LEU A 33 -0.61 -0.55 -4.46
CA LEU A 33 -1.10 -0.74 -3.09
C LEU A 33 -2.60 -1.01 -3.16
N VAL A 34 -3.05 -2.07 -2.50
CA VAL A 34 -4.46 -2.46 -2.47
C VAL A 34 -4.92 -2.48 -1.02
N GLU A 35 -5.91 -1.68 -0.70
CA GLU A 35 -6.59 -1.63 0.60
C GLU A 35 -8.07 -1.95 0.37
N VAL A 36 -8.66 -2.71 1.29
CA VAL A 36 -10.08 -3.07 1.25
C VAL A 36 -10.96 -1.99 1.89
N ALA A 37 -10.44 -1.29 2.88
CA ALA A 37 -11.08 -0.14 3.49
C ALA A 37 -11.11 1.05 2.52
N GLU A 38 -12.10 1.92 2.70
CA GLU A 38 -12.21 3.16 1.92
C GLU A 38 -11.09 4.16 2.24
N THR A 39 -10.47 4.03 3.42
CA THR A 39 -9.38 4.90 3.87
C THR A 39 -8.07 4.12 4.05
N LEU A 40 -6.97 4.77 3.68
CA LEU A 40 -5.63 4.30 4.04
C LEU A 40 -5.42 4.42 5.54
N GLY A 41 -4.47 3.65 6.05
CA GLY A 41 -4.04 3.73 7.44
C GLY A 41 -4.13 2.48 8.27
N GLY A 42 -4.98 1.53 7.86
CA GLY A 42 -5.25 0.32 8.63
C GLY A 42 -5.64 0.63 10.08
N ALA A 43 -5.38 -0.33 10.98
CA ALA A 43 -5.71 -0.15 12.39
C ALA A 43 -4.98 1.04 13.03
N GLY A 44 -3.75 1.32 12.57
CA GLY A 44 -2.89 2.33 13.18
C GLY A 44 -3.48 3.73 13.28
N ILE A 45 -4.25 4.16 12.27
CA ILE A 45 -4.93 5.47 12.26
C ILE A 45 -6.46 5.38 12.25
N ASN A 46 -7.07 4.29 11.77
CA ASN A 46 -8.53 4.24 11.62
C ASN A 46 -9.26 3.57 12.79
N THR A 47 -8.62 2.64 13.51
CA THR A 47 -9.28 1.90 14.60
C THR A 47 -8.47 1.82 15.89
N GLY A 48 -7.28 2.44 15.92
CA GLY A 48 -6.46 2.67 17.11
C GLY A 48 -5.03 2.10 17.03
N THR A 49 -4.04 2.99 17.23
CA THR A 49 -2.65 2.77 17.70
C THR A 49 -1.98 4.14 17.90
N VAL A 50 -2.33 5.13 17.06
CA VAL A 50 -2.08 6.57 17.24
C VAL A 50 -3.09 7.18 18.20
#